data_AF-A0A2V8ZKJ9-F1
#
_entry.id   AF-A0A2V8ZKJ9-F1
#
_cell.length_a   1.000
_cell.length_b   1.000
_cell.length_c   1.000
_cell.angle_alpha   90.00
_cell.angle_beta   90.00
_cell.angle_gamma   90.00
#
_symmetry.space_group_name_H-M   'P 1'
#
loop_
_entity.id
_entity.type
_entity.pdbx_description
1 polymer ?
#
loop_
_entity_poly.entity_id
_entity_poly.type
_entity_poly.pdbx_seq_one_letter_code
_entity_poly.pdbx_strand_id
1 'polypeptide(L)'
;MYDRVVTINNTHWPAYRKPGATLVDLRMFDPNDRSPNPQLVFRPEKLRELGIPDALIEAAAKSDPQGFLLFDDLPNQTEPATGHAKESTSEQST
;
A
#
# COMPACT_ATOMS: atom_id res chain seq x y z
N MET A 1 12.49 9.64 16.19
CA MET A 1 11.64 9.19 15.08
C MET A 1 11.60 10.33 14.08
N TYR A 2 12.08 10.13 12.84
CA TYR A 2 11.96 11.16 11.79
C TYR A 2 10.59 11.00 11.15
N ASP A 3 9.66 11.87 11.52
CA ASP A 3 8.37 12.00 10.84
C ASP A 3 8.64 12.67 9.48
N ARG A 4 8.82 11.86 8.44
CA ARG A 4 8.99 12.36 7.07
C ARG A 4 7.61 12.67 6.51
N VAL A 5 7.16 13.90 6.71
CA VAL A 5 5.98 14.43 6.05
C VAL A 5 6.22 14.44 4.54
N VAL A 6 5.47 13.63 3.80
CA VAL A 6 5.51 13.62 2.33
C VAL A 6 4.56 14.71 1.83
N THR A 7 5.11 15.83 1.36
CA THR A 7 4.30 16.88 0.72
C THR A 7 4.05 16.50 -0.74
N ILE A 8 2.82 16.12 -1.06
CA ILE A 8 2.39 15.86 -2.45
C ILE A 8 2.30 17.20 -3.17
N ASN A 9 3.04 17.33 -4.28
CA ASN A 9 2.90 18.49 -5.15
C ASN A 9 1.62 18.35 -5.99
N ASN A 10 0.56 19.06 -5.59
CA ASN A 10 -0.76 19.03 -6.22
C ASN A 10 -0.78 19.37 -7.71
N THR A 11 0.26 20.03 -8.22
CA THR A 11 0.38 20.39 -9.64
C THR A 11 0.92 19.24 -10.48
N HIS A 12 1.80 18.41 -9.90
CA HIS A 12 2.48 17.34 -10.64
C HIS A 12 1.71 16.02 -10.65
N TRP A 13 0.91 15.72 -9.62
CA TRP A 13 0.28 14.41 -9.48
C TRP A 13 -1.25 14.50 -9.32
N PRO A 14 -1.98 14.81 -10.41
CA PRO A 14 -3.42 15.03 -10.37
C PRO A 14 -4.22 13.82 -9.93
N ALA A 15 -3.70 12.60 -10.14
CA ALA A 15 -4.35 11.35 -9.72
C ALA A 15 -4.54 11.24 -8.20
N TYR A 16 -3.74 11.95 -7.39
CA TYR A 16 -3.83 11.90 -5.92
C TYR A 16 -4.61 13.08 -5.32
N ARG A 17 -5.39 13.81 -6.11
CA ARG A 17 -6.15 14.99 -5.65
C ARG A 17 -7.40 14.68 -4.83
N LYS A 18 -7.71 13.42 -4.54
CA LYS A 18 -8.93 13.04 -3.83
C LYS A 18 -8.83 13.48 -2.35
N PRO A 19 -9.62 14.47 -1.90
CA PRO A 19 -9.55 14.95 -0.53
C PRO A 19 -10.00 13.86 0.44
N GLY A 20 -9.26 13.67 1.53
CA GLY A 20 -9.55 12.65 2.55
C GLY A 20 -9.11 11.22 2.21
N ALA A 21 -8.58 11.00 1.00
CA ALA A 21 -8.06 9.69 0.61
C ALA A 21 -6.69 9.42 1.22
N THR A 22 -6.42 8.15 1.52
CA THR A 22 -5.11 7.72 2.03
C THR A 22 -4.16 7.41 0.87
N LEU A 23 -3.04 8.12 0.79
CA LEU A 23 -1.95 7.82 -0.13
C LEU A 23 -0.95 6.86 0.54
N VAL A 24 -0.59 5.80 -0.16
CA VAL A 24 0.44 4.84 0.23
C VAL A 24 1.64 5.00 -0.66
N ASP A 25 2.81 4.99 -0.04
CA ASP A 25 4.09 4.90 -0.74
C ASP A 25 4.65 3.47 -0.55
N LEU A 26 4.66 2.70 -1.64
CA LEU A 26 5.24 1.35 -1.69
C LEU A 26 6.71 1.34 -2.09
N ARG A 27 7.34 2.51 -2.24
CA ARG A 27 8.77 2.58 -2.53
C ARG A 27 9.57 2.26 -1.28
N MET A 28 10.73 1.66 -1.48
CA MET A 28 11.63 1.24 -0.42
C MET A 28 12.96 1.96 -0.58
N PHE A 29 13.69 2.13 0.52
CA PHE A 29 15.07 2.61 0.43
C PHE A 29 15.91 1.66 -0.42
N ASP A 30 16.71 2.21 -1.32
CA ASP A 30 17.69 1.42 -2.03
C ASP A 30 18.80 0.96 -1.06
N PRO A 31 18.96 -0.35 -0.79
CA PRO A 31 20.01 -0.85 0.10
C PRO A 31 21.43 -0.58 -0.42
N ASN A 32 21.60 -0.30 -1.71
CA ASN A 32 22.87 0.06 -2.31
C ASN A 32 23.13 1.58 -2.29
N ASP A 33 22.12 2.39 -1.98
CA ASP A 33 22.27 3.83 -1.92
C ASP A 33 22.85 4.25 -0.57
N ARG A 34 24.15 4.52 -0.59
CA ARG A 34 24.91 5.05 0.56
C ARG A 34 25.00 6.56 0.57
N SER A 35 24.22 7.25 -0.27
CA SER A 35 24.21 8.71 -0.29
C SER A 35 23.68 9.27 1.04
N PRO A 36 24.05 10.50 1.41
CA PRO A 36 23.50 11.17 2.59
C PRO A 36 21.97 11.35 2.53
N ASN A 37 21.36 11.23 1.34
CA ASN A 37 19.93 11.33 1.11
C ASN A 37 19.43 10.09 0.34
N PRO A 38 19.24 8.93 1.03
CA PRO A 38 18.92 7.68 0.38
C PRO A 38 17.57 7.78 -0.35
N GLN A 39 17.57 7.35 -1.60
CA GLN A 39 16.42 7.42 -2.50
C GLN A 39 15.42 6.30 -2.22
N LEU A 40 14.14 6.64 -2.41
CA LEU A 40 13.04 5.69 -2.42
C LEU A 40 12.83 5.19 -3.84
N VAL A 41 12.90 3.87 -4.01
CA VAL A 41 12.78 3.19 -5.30
C VAL A 41 11.64 2.16 -5.25
N PHE A 42 10.85 2.11 -6.33
CA PHE A 42 9.80 1.11 -6.47
C PHE A 42 10.41 -0.24 -6.86
N ARG A 43 10.17 -1.29 -6.07
CA ARG A 43 10.76 -2.63 -6.25
C ARG A 43 9.68 -3.72 -6.21
N PRO A 44 8.97 -3.96 -7.32
CA PRO A 44 7.80 -4.83 -7.35
C PRO A 44 8.13 -6.27 -6.92
N GLU A 45 9.30 -6.81 -7.26
CA GLU A 45 9.71 -8.17 -6.89
C GLU A 45 9.87 -8.30 -5.37
N LYS A 46 10.47 -7.29 -4.72
CA LYS A 46 10.63 -7.26 -3.26
C LYS A 46 9.31 -7.12 -2.53
N LEU A 47 8.37 -6.35 -3.09
CA LEU A 47 7.03 -6.24 -2.53
C LEU A 47 6.28 -7.59 -2.59
N ARG A 48 6.44 -8.36 -3.67
CA ARG A 48 5.89 -9.73 -3.76
C ARG A 48 6.50 -10.66 -2.72
N GLU A 49 7.82 -10.61 -2.54
CA GLU A 49 8.52 -11.39 -1.51
C GLU A 49 8.02 -11.06 -0.09
N LEU A 50 7.61 -9.81 0.15
CA LEU A 50 7.04 -9.34 1.42
C LEU A 50 5.54 -9.67 1.58
N GLY A 51 4.93 -10.33 0.61
CA GLY A 51 3.51 -10.71 0.65
C GLY A 51 2.54 -9.58 0.30
N ILE A 52 3.01 -8.50 -0.34
CA ILE A 52 2.11 -7.47 -0.87
C ILE A 52 1.36 -8.05 -2.08
N PRO A 53 0.02 -7.95 -2.13
CA PRO A 53 -0.76 -8.50 -3.23
C PRO A 53 -0.38 -7.92 -4.59
N ASP A 54 -0.31 -8.76 -5.63
CA ASP A 54 0.03 -8.34 -7.00
C ASP A 54 -0.86 -7.19 -7.50
N ALA A 55 -2.16 -7.21 -7.18
CA ALA A 55 -3.09 -6.13 -7.57
C ALA A 55 -2.65 -4.75 -7.07
N LEU A 56 -2.09 -4.66 -5.86
CA LEU A 56 -1.56 -3.42 -5.30
C LEU A 56 -0.26 -3.02 -6.01
N ILE A 57 0.61 -3.99 -6.28
CA ILE A 57 1.88 -3.77 -6.97
C ILE A 57 1.62 -3.28 -8.41
N GLU A 58 0.64 -3.87 -9.11
CA GLU A 58 0.25 -3.46 -10.46
C GLU A 58 -0.37 -2.07 -10.50
N ALA A 59 -1.24 -1.74 -9.53
CA ALA A 59 -1.80 -0.40 -9.44
C ALA A 59 -0.69 0.64 -9.16
N ALA A 60 0.27 0.32 -8.29
CA ALA A 60 1.41 1.18 -8.01
C ALA A 60 2.38 1.29 -9.19
N ALA A 61 2.48 0.26 -10.03
CA ALA A 61 3.31 0.29 -11.23
C ALA A 61 2.74 1.20 -12.33
N LYS A 62 1.41 1.41 -12.34
CA LYS A 62 0.69 2.29 -13.28
C LYS A 62 0.67 3.75 -12.80
N SER A 63 1.09 3.99 -11.57
CA SER A 63 1.10 5.31 -10.95
C SER A 63 2.25 6.16 -11.50
N ASP A 64 2.08 7.48 -11.55
CA ASP A 64 3.15 8.41 -11.90
C ASP A 64 3.31 9.47 -10.80
N PRO A 65 4.45 9.51 -10.09
CA PRO A 65 5.58 8.54 -10.14
C PRO A 65 5.15 7.14 -9.69
N GLN A 66 5.90 6.12 -10.11
CA GLN A 66 5.65 4.72 -9.75
C GLN A 66 5.82 4.48 -8.24
N GLY A 67 5.04 3.54 -7.73
CA GLY A 67 5.09 3.10 -6.34
C GLY A 67 4.07 3.78 -5.42
N PHE A 68 3.12 4.53 -5.97
CA PHE A 68 2.11 5.20 -5.19
C PHE A 68 0.72 4.60 -5.40
N LEU A 69 -0.05 4.52 -4.32
CA LEU A 69 -1.41 4.00 -4.35
C LEU A 69 -2.37 4.91 -3.60
N LEU A 70 -3.52 5.16 -4.19
CA LEU A 70 -4.64 5.76 -3.49
C LEU A 70 -5.53 4.63 -2.98
N PHE A 71 -5.57 4.41 -1.66
CA PHE A 71 -6.36 3.31 -1.06
C PHE A 71 -7.84 3.38 -1.44
N ASP A 72 -8.35 4.59 -1.62
CA ASP A 72 -9.72 4.91 -1.98
C ASP A 72 -10.10 4.58 -3.44
N ASP A 73 -9.12 4.19 -4.25
CA ASP A 73 -9.29 3.79 -5.66
C ASP A 73 -9.17 2.26 -5.82
N LEU A 74 -8.82 1.55 -4.75
CA LEU A 74 -8.74 0.09 -4.77
C LEU A 74 -10.16 -0.50 -4.72
N PRO A 75 -10.47 -1.51 -5.54
CA PRO A 75 -11.72 -2.24 -5.40
C PRO A 75 -11.78 -2.80 -3.98
N ASN A 76 -12.94 -2.64 -3.35
CA ASN A 76 -13.23 -3.01 -1.96
C ASN A 76 -12.50 -4.33 -1.61
N GLN A 77 -11.53 -4.29 -0.69
CA GLN A 77 -10.80 -5.47 -0.21
C GLN A 77 -11.67 -6.36 0.69
N THR A 78 -12.94 -6.53 0.33
CA THR A 78 -13.93 -7.31 1.06
C THR A 78 -13.96 -8.71 0.47
N GLU A 79 -12.84 -9.41 0.54
CA GLU A 79 -12.89 -10.87 0.59
C GLU A 79 -12.13 -11.29 1.85
N PRO A 80 -12.83 -11.56 2.97
CA PRO A 80 -12.19 -12.22 4.09
C PRO A 80 -11.65 -13.56 3.60
N ALA A 81 -10.39 -13.85 3.92
CA ALA A 81 -9.79 -15.15 3.74
C ALA A 81 -10.73 -16.21 4.33
N THR A 82 -11.43 -16.92 3.45
CA THR A 82 -12.37 -17.96 3.85
C THR A 82 -11.53 -19.16 4.26
N GLY A 83 -11.34 -19.35 5.56
CA GLY A 83 -10.50 -20.42 6.06
C GLY A 83 -10.51 -20.60 7.58
N HIS A 84 -11.62 -21.14 8.10
CA HIS A 84 -11.74 -21.87 9.38
C HIS A 84 -11.46 -21.04 10.66
N ALA A 85 -12.40 -20.89 11.61
CA ALA A 85 -13.03 -21.97 12.34
C ALA A 85 -14.50 -21.68 12.66
N LYS A 86 -15.36 -22.69 12.47
CA LYS A 86 -16.66 -22.76 13.14
C LYS A 86 -16.38 -23.16 14.58
N GLU A 87 -16.39 -22.21 15.51
CA GLU A 87 -16.60 -22.51 16.92
C GLU A 87 -18.11 -22.48 17.16
N SER A 88 -18.72 -23.67 17.21
CA SER A 88 -20.10 -23.85 17.65
C SER A 88 -20.14 -23.73 19.17
N THR A 89 -20.54 -22.57 19.68
CA THR A 89 -21.11 -22.50 21.04
C THR A 89 -22.60 -22.27 20.88
N SER A 90 -23.36 -23.37 20.99
CA SER A 90 -24.80 -23.32 21.17
C SER A 90 -25.07 -23.12 22.64
N GLU A 91 -25.55 -21.92 23.00
CA GLU A 91 -26.25 -21.68 24.24
C GLU A 91 -27.55 -22.49 24.21
N GLN A 92 -27.79 -23.33 25.22
CA GLN A 92 -29.12 -23.87 25.48
C GLN A 92 -29.40 -23.83 26.98
N SER A 93 -30.18 -22.81 27.37
CA SER A 93 -30.87 -22.75 28.65
C SER A 93 -31.97 -23.83 28.70
N THR A 94 -32.03 -24.59 29.79
CA THR A 94 -33.27 -24.98 30.48
C THR A 94 -32.94 -25.27 31.93
#